data_AF-A0A7X9FNT2-F1
#
_entry.id   AF-A0A7X9FNT2-F1
#
_cell.length_a   1.000
_cell.length_b   1.000
_cell.length_c   1.000
_cell.angle_alpha   90.00
_cell.angle_beta   90.00
_cell.angle_gamma   90.00
#
_symmetry.space_group_name_H-M   'P 1'
#
loop_
_entity.id
_entity.type
_entity.pdbx_description
1 polymer ?
#
loop_
_entity_poly.entity_id
_entity_poly.type
_entity_poly.pdbx_seq_one_letter_code
_entity_poly.pdbx_strand_id
1 'polypeptide(L)'
;MKRLAAGLCLLAALAACAPHPATTPAASPVAAPAAPQAPSSASPADDRPWEKRLSPATQFLSSYESMRPAIRSCLTHLAGKPADETAMLVGGTVLTWGQLKTTLERLDSLLPGLDRDPGLLAAHFTWIAADEDALLTGYYEPWIEASLTPRPDYPHPLYRSPGKGKKPSRAAIDFGGALKGRGYEIAWAKSLIDVFFLQVQGSG
;
A
#
# COMPACT_ATOMS: atom_id res chain seq x y z
N MET A 1 30.53 64.28 -33.79
CA MET A 1 29.47 63.59 -34.55
C MET A 1 29.64 62.08 -34.41
N LYS A 2 28.52 61.36 -34.43
CA LYS A 2 28.32 59.94 -34.11
C LYS A 2 29.10 58.95 -35.02
N ARG A 3 29.45 57.80 -34.43
CA ARG A 3 29.62 56.43 -34.99
C ARG A 3 30.87 56.13 -35.84
N LEU A 4 31.66 55.14 -35.38
CA LEU A 4 31.76 53.82 -36.03
C LEU A 4 32.56 52.84 -35.15
N ALA A 5 31.89 51.77 -34.74
CA ALA A 5 32.47 50.57 -34.16
C ALA A 5 32.75 49.57 -35.28
N ALA A 6 33.85 48.83 -35.21
CA ALA A 6 33.96 47.42 -35.64
C ALA A 6 35.42 46.94 -35.49
N GLY A 7 35.60 45.76 -34.88
CA GLY A 7 36.79 44.95 -35.15
C GLY A 7 37.72 44.68 -33.97
N LEU A 8 37.21 44.07 -32.89
CA LEU A 8 38.04 43.16 -32.09
C LEU A 8 37.17 42.06 -31.48
N CYS A 9 36.62 41.21 -32.36
CA CYS A 9 36.04 39.91 -32.00
C CYS A 9 37.01 38.83 -32.47
N LEU A 10 37.97 38.47 -31.61
CA LEU A 10 38.61 37.15 -31.58
C LEU A 10 39.50 37.12 -30.34
N LEU A 11 39.18 36.25 -29.36
CA LEU A 11 39.96 35.85 -28.17
C LEU A 11 39.29 35.99 -26.79
N ALA A 12 37.96 35.91 -26.71
CA ALA A 12 37.31 35.59 -25.44
C ALA A 12 36.26 34.48 -25.60
N ALA A 13 36.47 33.42 -24.82
CA ALA A 13 35.52 32.38 -24.46
C ALA A 13 35.32 31.20 -25.44
N LEU A 14 36.42 30.47 -25.69
CA LEU A 14 36.43 29.00 -25.81
C LEU A 14 36.09 28.31 -24.45
N ALA A 15 35.07 28.79 -23.73
CA ALA A 15 34.67 28.29 -22.41
C ALA A 15 33.24 27.74 -22.37
N ALA A 16 32.72 27.29 -23.52
CA ALA A 16 31.36 26.75 -23.64
C ALA A 16 31.31 25.20 -23.70
N CYS A 17 32.30 24.50 -23.15
CA CYS A 17 32.30 23.04 -23.00
C CYS A 17 32.89 22.65 -21.64
N ALA A 18 32.23 23.05 -20.56
CA ALA A 18 32.38 22.41 -19.26
C ALA A 18 31.07 21.68 -18.95
N PRO A 19 31.09 20.39 -18.55
CA PRO A 19 29.87 19.72 -18.11
C PRO A 19 29.32 20.44 -16.88
N HIS A 20 28.03 20.74 -16.91
CA HIS A 20 27.32 21.22 -15.72
C HIS A 20 27.52 20.19 -14.59
N PRO A 21 27.91 20.58 -13.37
CA PRO A 21 27.78 19.68 -12.24
C PRO A 21 26.31 19.32 -12.12
N ALA A 22 26.00 18.04 -12.11
CA ALA A 22 24.65 17.56 -11.89
C ALA A 22 24.16 18.12 -10.56
N THR A 23 23.18 19.02 -10.61
CA THR A 23 22.44 19.41 -9.42
C THR A 23 21.65 18.18 -9.01
N THR A 24 22.19 17.41 -8.05
CA THR A 24 21.44 16.36 -7.38
C THR A 24 20.17 17.02 -6.84
N PRO A 25 18.96 16.63 -7.27
CA PRO A 25 17.75 17.09 -6.60
C PRO A 25 17.90 16.68 -5.14
N ALA A 26 17.89 17.65 -4.23
CA ALA A 26 17.81 17.34 -2.82
C ALA A 26 16.57 16.46 -2.64
N ALA A 27 16.77 15.23 -2.17
CA ALA A 27 15.69 14.34 -1.84
C ALA A 27 14.74 15.11 -0.93
N SER A 28 13.50 15.30 -1.37
CA SER A 28 12.45 15.78 -0.48
C SER A 28 12.45 14.82 0.72
N PRO A 29 12.55 15.31 1.95
CA PRO A 29 12.46 14.43 3.10
C PRO A 29 11.13 13.70 2.98
N VAL A 30 11.18 12.37 2.83
CA VAL A 30 10.03 11.52 3.07
C VAL A 30 9.58 11.88 4.47
N ALA A 31 8.38 12.48 4.57
CA ALA A 31 7.84 12.88 5.85
C ALA A 31 7.88 11.64 6.76
N ALA A 32 8.50 11.78 7.93
CA ALA A 32 8.48 10.75 8.94
C ALA A 32 7.02 10.28 9.14
N PRO A 33 6.77 8.98 9.32
CA PRO A 33 5.42 8.50 9.58
C PRO A 33 4.85 9.33 10.73
N ALA A 34 3.69 9.96 10.48
CA ALA A 34 3.02 10.75 11.50
C ALA A 34 2.95 9.89 12.77
N ALA A 35 3.35 10.46 13.91
CA ALA A 35 3.25 9.79 15.19
C ALA A 35 1.83 9.20 15.34
N PRO A 36 1.67 7.99 15.92
CA PRO A 36 0.36 7.40 16.10
C PRO A 36 -0.54 8.44 16.77
N GLN A 37 -1.53 8.94 16.03
CA GLN A 37 -2.55 9.76 16.65
C GLN A 37 -3.24 8.83 17.64
N ALA A 38 -3.20 9.19 18.93
CA ALA A 38 -4.00 8.49 19.93
C ALA A 38 -5.43 8.41 19.39
N PRO A 39 -6.13 7.26 19.53
CA PRO A 39 -7.51 7.15 19.08
C PRO A 39 -8.26 8.37 19.62
N SER A 40 -8.75 9.22 18.73
CA SER A 40 -9.58 10.33 19.14
C SER A 40 -10.73 9.70 19.91
N SER A 41 -10.99 10.22 21.11
CA SER A 41 -12.16 9.84 21.89
C SER A 41 -13.34 9.83 20.92
N ALA A 42 -13.97 8.66 20.74
CA ALA A 42 -15.14 8.51 19.90
C ALA A 42 -16.04 9.73 20.13
N SER A 43 -16.43 10.41 19.04
CA SER A 43 -17.42 11.48 19.13
C SER A 43 -18.59 10.99 19.99
N PRO A 44 -19.15 11.87 20.84
CA PRO A 44 -20.17 11.49 21.82
C PRO A 44 -21.22 10.63 21.12
N ALA A 45 -21.53 9.49 21.75
CA ALA A 45 -22.28 8.37 21.17
C ALA A 45 -23.37 8.83 20.19
N ASP A 46 -23.13 8.58 18.91
CA ASP A 46 -24.13 8.77 17.87
C ASP A 46 -25.20 7.68 18.05
N ASP A 47 -26.32 8.04 18.66
CA ASP A 47 -27.44 7.14 18.98
C ASP A 47 -28.29 6.80 17.74
N ARG A 48 -27.95 7.31 16.55
CA ARG A 48 -28.65 6.94 15.32
C ARG A 48 -28.42 5.45 15.02
N PRO A 49 -29.37 4.78 14.34
CA PRO A 49 -29.17 3.44 13.83
C PRO A 49 -27.85 3.34 13.04
N TRP A 50 -27.12 2.24 13.21
CA TRP A 50 -25.75 2.08 12.68
C TRP A 50 -25.71 2.27 11.16
N GLU A 51 -26.77 1.94 10.44
CA GLU A 51 -26.90 2.12 8.98
C GLU A 51 -26.90 3.59 8.56
N LYS A 52 -27.27 4.49 9.47
CA LYS A 52 -27.17 5.95 9.28
C LYS A 52 -25.81 6.51 9.73
N ARG A 53 -25.01 5.70 10.43
CA ARG A 53 -23.67 6.04 10.91
C ARG A 53 -22.58 5.57 9.94
N LEU A 54 -22.82 4.47 9.23
CA LEU A 54 -22.02 4.11 8.07
C LEU A 54 -22.34 5.09 6.93
N SER A 55 -21.34 5.90 6.61
CA SER A 55 -21.36 6.77 5.45
C SER A 55 -20.05 6.58 4.67
N PRO A 56 -20.03 6.81 3.35
CA PRO A 56 -18.78 6.85 2.60
C PRO A 56 -17.82 7.90 3.15
N ALA A 57 -18.34 9.07 3.54
CA ALA A 57 -17.56 10.20 4.04
C ALA A 57 -16.75 9.88 5.30
N THR A 58 -17.32 9.12 6.25
CA THR A 58 -16.61 8.67 7.47
C THR A 58 -15.54 7.63 7.21
N GLN A 59 -15.47 7.11 5.98
CA GLN A 59 -14.52 6.09 5.53
C GLN A 59 -13.59 6.61 4.43
N PHE A 60 -13.52 7.93 4.23
CA PHE A 60 -12.74 8.56 3.16
C PHE A 60 -13.12 8.06 1.75
N LEU A 61 -14.36 7.63 1.57
CA LEU A 61 -14.93 7.23 0.29
C LEU A 61 -15.82 8.35 -0.27
N SER A 62 -15.70 8.59 -1.57
CA SER A 62 -16.58 9.54 -2.29
C SER A 62 -18.00 9.01 -2.49
N SER A 63 -18.17 7.68 -2.51
CA SER A 63 -19.40 6.96 -2.81
C SER A 63 -19.25 5.50 -2.35
N TYR A 64 -20.36 4.82 -2.04
CA TYR A 64 -20.36 3.37 -1.87
C TYR A 64 -19.90 2.64 -3.15
N GLU A 65 -20.17 3.20 -4.32
CA GLU A 65 -19.77 2.59 -5.60
C GLU A 65 -18.25 2.52 -5.79
N SER A 66 -17.49 3.36 -5.08
CA SER A 66 -16.02 3.31 -5.05
C SER A 66 -15.47 1.98 -4.49
N MET A 67 -16.29 1.18 -3.78
CA MET A 67 -15.92 -0.16 -3.30
C MET A 67 -15.96 -1.23 -4.39
N ARG A 68 -16.63 -0.96 -5.53
CA ARG A 68 -16.89 -1.94 -6.60
C ARG A 68 -15.63 -2.67 -7.10
N PRO A 69 -14.49 -2.00 -7.36
CA PRO A 69 -13.29 -2.69 -7.83
C PRO A 69 -12.77 -3.71 -6.82
N ALA A 70 -12.76 -3.37 -5.53
CA ALA A 70 -12.32 -4.27 -4.46
C ALA A 70 -13.26 -5.48 -4.34
N ILE A 71 -14.59 -5.25 -4.32
CA ILE A 71 -15.60 -6.31 -4.26
C ILE A 71 -15.45 -7.27 -5.45
N ARG A 72 -15.26 -6.76 -6.67
CA ARG A 72 -15.08 -7.60 -7.86
C ARG A 72 -13.76 -8.39 -7.87
N SER A 73 -12.69 -7.81 -7.32
CA SER A 73 -11.44 -8.53 -7.09
C SER A 73 -11.65 -9.69 -6.11
N CYS A 74 -12.37 -9.46 -5.00
CA CYS A 74 -12.74 -10.51 -4.07
C CYS A 74 -13.62 -11.59 -4.73
N LEU A 75 -14.64 -11.21 -5.51
CA LEU A 75 -15.48 -12.17 -6.25
C LEU A 75 -14.67 -13.04 -7.22
N THR A 76 -13.67 -12.46 -7.89
CA THR A 76 -12.75 -13.21 -8.76
C THR A 76 -11.95 -14.24 -7.96
N HIS A 77 -11.45 -13.86 -6.78
CA HIS A 77 -10.76 -14.80 -5.88
C HIS A 77 -11.68 -15.93 -5.38
N LEU A 78 -12.95 -15.59 -5.08
CA LEU A 78 -13.93 -16.54 -4.56
C LEU A 78 -14.45 -17.52 -5.61
N ALA A 79 -14.36 -17.21 -6.90
CA ALA A 79 -14.88 -18.05 -7.98
C ALA A 79 -14.31 -19.48 -7.99
N GLY A 80 -13.08 -19.67 -7.49
CA GLY A 80 -12.42 -20.98 -7.40
C GLY A 80 -12.52 -21.67 -6.04
N LYS A 81 -13.28 -21.13 -5.07
CA LYS A 81 -13.34 -21.68 -3.72
C LYS A 81 -14.42 -22.77 -3.57
N PRO A 82 -14.19 -23.80 -2.75
CA PRO A 82 -15.17 -24.84 -2.49
C PRO A 82 -16.37 -24.28 -1.71
N ALA A 83 -17.53 -24.21 -2.37
CA ALA A 83 -18.69 -23.45 -1.88
C ALA A 83 -19.17 -23.88 -0.49
N ASP A 84 -19.15 -25.18 -0.20
CA ASP A 84 -19.68 -25.75 1.04
C ASP A 84 -18.66 -25.80 2.19
N GLU A 85 -17.39 -25.48 1.92
CA GLU A 85 -16.38 -25.43 2.97
C GLU A 85 -16.44 -24.11 3.76
N THR A 86 -16.01 -24.19 5.02
CA THR A 86 -15.89 -23.04 5.91
C THR A 86 -14.89 -22.02 5.37
N ALA A 87 -15.33 -20.79 5.16
CA ALA A 87 -14.48 -19.64 4.85
C ALA A 87 -13.99 -18.95 6.11
N MET A 88 -14.90 -18.70 7.06
CA MET A 88 -14.58 -18.00 8.31
C MET A 88 -15.57 -18.33 9.42
N LEU A 89 -15.15 -18.06 10.65
CA LEU A 89 -15.98 -18.05 11.85
C LEU A 89 -16.11 -16.60 12.32
N VAL A 90 -17.34 -16.11 12.49
CA VAL A 90 -17.62 -14.75 12.98
C VAL A 90 -18.52 -14.86 14.20
N GLY A 91 -17.96 -14.59 15.38
CA GLY A 91 -18.62 -14.91 16.64
C GLY A 91 -18.96 -16.40 16.72
N GLY A 92 -20.24 -16.73 16.90
CA GLY A 92 -20.76 -18.11 16.87
C GLY A 92 -21.22 -18.61 15.50
N THR A 93 -21.06 -17.82 14.42
CA THR A 93 -21.58 -18.16 13.09
C THR A 93 -20.49 -18.73 12.19
N VAL A 94 -20.78 -19.87 11.56
CA VAL A 94 -19.94 -20.44 10.50
C VAL A 94 -20.39 -19.86 9.15
N LEU A 95 -19.47 -19.21 8.43
CA LEU A 95 -19.71 -18.72 7.08
C LEU A 95 -18.95 -19.58 6.08
N THR A 96 -19.68 -20.13 5.10
CA THR A 96 -19.09 -20.90 3.99
C THR A 96 -18.58 -19.98 2.88
N TRP A 97 -17.71 -20.48 2.00
CA TRP A 97 -17.25 -19.73 0.83
C TRP A 97 -18.39 -19.35 -0.11
N GLY A 98 -19.38 -20.22 -0.28
CA GLY A 98 -20.58 -19.98 -1.08
C GLY A 98 -21.40 -18.81 -0.51
N GLN A 99 -21.65 -18.81 0.80
CA GLN A 99 -22.35 -17.71 1.47
C GLN A 99 -21.59 -16.39 1.35
N LEU A 100 -20.27 -16.39 1.56
CA LEU A 100 -19.44 -15.19 1.41
C LEU A 100 -19.52 -14.62 -0.02
N LYS A 101 -19.49 -15.49 -1.03
CA LYS A 101 -19.67 -15.09 -2.43
C LYS A 101 -21.04 -14.47 -2.67
N THR A 102 -22.11 -15.11 -2.21
CA THR A 102 -23.48 -14.57 -2.32
C THR A 102 -23.63 -13.22 -1.62
N THR A 103 -23.01 -13.04 -0.45
CA THR A 103 -22.98 -11.75 0.26
C THR A 103 -22.34 -10.65 -0.59
N LEU A 104 -21.18 -10.92 -1.20
CA LEU A 104 -20.49 -9.94 -2.04
C LEU A 104 -21.23 -9.67 -3.37
N GLU A 105 -21.84 -10.67 -3.98
CA GLU A 105 -22.70 -10.51 -5.16
C GLU A 105 -23.91 -9.62 -4.84
N ARG A 106 -24.53 -9.85 -3.67
CA ARG A 106 -25.64 -9.01 -3.21
C ARG A 106 -25.18 -7.58 -2.98
N LEU A 107 -24.03 -7.37 -2.33
CA LEU A 107 -23.49 -6.04 -2.09
C LEU A 107 -23.17 -5.31 -3.41
N ASP A 108 -22.50 -5.96 -4.37
CA ASP A 108 -22.18 -5.40 -5.69
C ASP A 108 -23.43 -4.95 -6.46
N SER A 109 -24.53 -5.71 -6.33
CA SER A 109 -25.81 -5.39 -6.96
C SER A 109 -26.51 -4.16 -6.35
N LEU A 110 -26.25 -3.88 -5.07
CA LEU A 110 -26.89 -2.78 -4.33
C LEU A 110 -26.12 -1.47 -4.43
N LEU A 111 -24.81 -1.50 -4.72
CA LEU A 111 -23.95 -0.30 -4.78
C LEU A 111 -24.56 0.92 -5.50
N PRO A 112 -25.21 0.80 -6.69
CA PRO A 112 -25.76 1.96 -7.39
C PRO A 112 -26.88 2.68 -6.62
N GLY A 113 -27.51 2.01 -5.66
CA GLY A 113 -28.60 2.56 -4.85
C GLY A 113 -28.16 3.07 -3.48
N LEU A 114 -26.98 2.66 -2.98
CA LEU A 114 -26.59 2.87 -1.58
C LEU A 114 -26.34 4.33 -1.21
N ASP A 115 -25.85 5.16 -2.14
CA ASP A 115 -25.70 6.60 -1.86
C ASP A 115 -27.05 7.30 -1.67
N ARG A 116 -28.12 6.79 -2.32
CA ARG A 116 -29.48 7.32 -2.21
C ARG A 116 -30.21 6.74 -0.99
N ASP A 117 -30.06 5.45 -0.76
CA ASP A 117 -30.73 4.72 0.31
C ASP A 117 -29.77 3.74 1.01
N PRO A 118 -29.03 4.22 2.02
CA PRO A 118 -28.21 3.36 2.87
C PRO A 118 -29.00 2.30 3.64
N GLY A 119 -30.33 2.48 3.79
CA GLY A 119 -31.22 1.53 4.46
C GLY A 119 -31.26 0.16 3.78
N LEU A 120 -30.88 0.08 2.49
CA LEU A 120 -30.71 -1.17 1.77
C LEU A 120 -29.70 -2.12 2.44
N LEU A 121 -28.72 -1.61 3.19
CA LEU A 121 -27.79 -2.44 3.96
C LEU A 121 -28.49 -3.17 5.10
N ALA A 122 -29.36 -2.48 5.85
CA ALA A 122 -30.14 -3.10 6.91
C ALA A 122 -31.23 -4.05 6.37
N ALA A 123 -31.79 -3.74 5.20
CA ALA A 123 -32.84 -4.56 4.57
C ALA A 123 -32.32 -5.88 3.96
N HIS A 124 -31.04 -5.95 3.58
CA HIS A 124 -30.48 -7.09 2.85
C HIS A 124 -29.40 -7.87 3.59
N PHE A 125 -28.89 -7.37 4.72
CA PHE A 125 -27.82 -8.03 5.46
C PHE A 125 -28.17 -8.17 6.93
N THR A 126 -27.79 -9.31 7.50
CA THR A 126 -27.77 -9.51 8.95
C THR A 126 -26.42 -9.04 9.49
N TRP A 127 -26.47 -8.21 10.51
CA TRP A 127 -25.28 -7.68 11.17
C TRP A 127 -24.93 -8.55 12.36
N ILE A 128 -23.70 -9.05 12.39
CA ILE A 128 -23.16 -9.83 13.49
C ILE A 128 -22.21 -8.90 14.23
N ALA A 129 -22.51 -8.64 15.51
CA ALA A 129 -21.65 -7.82 16.34
C ALA A 129 -20.28 -8.49 16.49
N ALA A 130 -19.23 -7.71 16.27
CA ALA A 130 -17.87 -8.09 16.67
C ALA A 130 -17.70 -7.90 18.18
N ASP A 131 -16.61 -8.45 18.73
CA ASP A 131 -16.24 -8.26 20.12
C ASP A 131 -16.03 -6.77 20.44
N GLU A 132 -16.62 -6.28 21.54
CA GLU A 132 -16.51 -4.88 21.97
C GLU A 132 -15.09 -4.51 22.42
N ASP A 133 -14.31 -5.51 22.85
CA ASP A 133 -12.92 -5.35 23.28
C ASP A 133 -11.90 -5.60 22.15
N ALA A 134 -12.36 -5.59 20.88
CA ALA A 134 -11.50 -5.83 19.74
C ALA A 134 -10.38 -4.77 19.64
N LEU A 135 -9.12 -5.24 19.62
CA LEU A 135 -7.97 -4.38 19.38
C LEU A 135 -7.90 -3.99 17.89
N LEU A 136 -8.04 -2.69 17.60
CA LEU A 136 -7.82 -2.14 16.27
C LEU A 136 -6.34 -1.75 16.10
N THR A 137 -5.69 -2.35 15.12
CA THR A 137 -4.30 -2.03 14.71
C THR A 137 -4.25 -1.57 13.26
N GLY A 138 -3.23 -0.81 12.88
CA GLY A 138 -3.00 -0.37 11.50
C GLY A 138 -1.80 -1.06 10.85
N TYR A 139 -1.89 -1.29 9.54
CA TYR A 139 -0.78 -1.65 8.68
C TYR A 139 -0.74 -0.70 7.48
N TYR A 140 0.39 -0.64 6.78
CA TYR A 140 0.55 0.20 5.59
C TYR A 140 1.51 -0.45 4.59
N GLU A 141 1.53 0.09 3.38
CA GLU A 141 2.48 -0.30 2.34
C GLU A 141 3.64 0.73 2.31
N PRO A 142 4.82 0.41 2.88
CA PRO A 142 5.96 1.31 2.88
C PRO A 142 6.52 1.50 1.47
N TRP A 143 6.90 2.73 1.16
CA TRP A 143 7.62 3.04 -0.08
C TRP A 143 9.08 3.25 0.23
N ILE A 144 9.97 2.52 -0.46
CA ILE A 144 11.41 2.57 -0.22
C ILE A 144 12.18 2.88 -1.51
N GLU A 145 13.32 3.56 -1.38
CA GLU A 145 14.21 3.80 -2.52
C GLU A 145 14.98 2.53 -2.87
N ALA A 146 14.88 2.08 -4.13
CA ALA A 146 15.62 0.94 -4.63
C ALA A 146 16.08 1.11 -6.09
N SER A 147 17.14 0.38 -6.46
CA SER A 147 17.69 0.27 -7.80
C SER A 147 17.44 -1.13 -8.36
N LEU A 148 17.04 -1.23 -9.63
CA LEU A 148 16.93 -2.51 -10.34
C LEU A 148 18.29 -3.12 -10.73
N THR A 149 19.37 -2.34 -10.60
CA THR A 149 20.74 -2.78 -10.83
C THR A 149 21.61 -2.45 -9.62
N PRO A 150 22.65 -3.26 -9.31
CA PRO A 150 23.52 -2.99 -8.18
C PRO A 150 24.30 -1.69 -8.40
N ARG A 151 24.26 -0.80 -7.40
CA ARG A 151 25.01 0.47 -7.38
C ARG A 151 25.61 0.75 -6.00
N PRO A 152 26.69 1.54 -5.88
CA PRO A 152 27.30 1.85 -4.58
C PRO A 152 26.37 2.51 -3.56
N ASP A 153 25.40 3.31 -4.03
CA ASP A 153 24.39 4.01 -3.23
C ASP A 153 23.18 3.14 -2.83
N TYR A 154 23.10 1.92 -3.40
CA TYR A 154 22.07 0.92 -3.09
C TYR A 154 22.75 -0.42 -2.76
N PRO A 155 23.35 -0.57 -1.58
CA PRO A 155 24.18 -1.74 -1.27
C PRO A 155 23.38 -2.96 -0.81
N HIS A 156 22.08 -2.82 -0.49
CA HIS A 156 21.32 -3.86 0.23
C HIS A 156 20.36 -4.62 -0.71
N PRO A 157 20.66 -5.86 -1.13
CA PRO A 157 19.80 -6.60 -2.04
C PRO A 157 18.47 -7.00 -1.39
N LEU A 158 17.39 -6.84 -2.16
CA LEU A 158 16.10 -7.49 -1.94
C LEU A 158 16.06 -8.78 -2.73
N TYR A 159 15.57 -9.85 -2.10
CA TYR A 159 15.59 -11.18 -2.69
C TYR A 159 14.18 -11.72 -2.95
N ARG A 160 13.98 -12.36 -4.11
CA ARG A 160 12.89 -13.31 -4.29
C ARG A 160 13.14 -14.56 -3.44
N SER A 161 12.07 -15.31 -3.18
CA SER A 161 12.18 -16.57 -2.45
C SER A 161 13.15 -17.55 -3.14
N PRO A 162 14.11 -18.15 -2.41
CA PRO A 162 15.01 -19.17 -2.96
C PRO A 162 14.33 -20.55 -3.14
N GLY A 163 13.01 -20.64 -2.93
CA GLY A 163 12.24 -21.87 -3.12
C GLY A 163 12.09 -22.71 -1.84
N LYS A 164 11.92 -24.03 -2.04
CA LYS A 164 11.72 -25.01 -0.97
C LYS A 164 13.05 -25.42 -0.33
N GLY A 165 13.01 -25.86 0.92
CA GLY A 165 14.17 -26.34 1.67
C GLY A 165 14.54 -25.44 2.85
N LYS A 166 15.63 -25.80 3.54
CA LYS A 166 16.14 -25.04 4.68
C LYS A 166 16.64 -23.67 4.21
N LYS A 167 16.03 -22.60 4.71
CA LYS A 167 16.39 -21.22 4.40
C LYS A 167 17.52 -20.75 5.32
N PRO A 168 18.49 -19.96 4.83
CA PRO A 168 19.47 -19.30 5.69
C PRO A 168 18.77 -18.38 6.70
N SER A 169 19.41 -18.14 7.84
CA SER A 169 18.94 -17.13 8.80
C SER A 169 19.10 -15.73 8.21
N ARG A 170 18.38 -14.74 8.78
CA ARG A 170 18.57 -13.33 8.42
C ARG A 170 20.04 -12.92 8.51
N ALA A 171 20.71 -13.26 9.60
CA ALA A 171 22.12 -12.90 9.79
C ALA A 171 23.03 -13.50 8.69
N ALA A 172 22.76 -14.74 8.27
CA ALA A 172 23.50 -15.36 7.18
C ALA A 172 23.24 -14.68 5.82
N ILE A 173 22.06 -14.09 5.61
CA ILE A 173 21.72 -13.35 4.40
C ILE A 173 22.33 -11.96 4.44
N ASP A 174 21.97 -11.15 5.44
CA ASP A 174 22.27 -9.71 5.50
C ASP A 174 23.76 -9.44 5.77
N PHE A 175 24.42 -10.29 6.57
CA PHE A 175 25.81 -10.11 6.98
C PHE A 175 26.74 -11.22 6.47
N GLY A 176 26.21 -12.43 6.25
CA GLY A 176 26.97 -13.57 5.72
C GLY A 176 26.94 -13.72 4.19
N GLY A 177 26.10 -12.97 3.49
CA GLY A 177 26.00 -13.01 2.02
C GLY A 177 25.49 -14.33 1.45
N ALA A 178 24.74 -15.14 2.20
CA ALA A 178 24.31 -16.49 1.82
C ALA A 178 23.53 -16.59 0.48
N LEU A 179 22.95 -15.47 0.03
CA LEU A 179 22.20 -15.37 -1.23
C LEU A 179 22.87 -14.49 -2.30
N LYS A 180 24.00 -13.85 -1.99
CA LYS A 180 24.66 -12.88 -2.86
C LYS A 180 25.19 -13.54 -4.13
N GLY A 181 24.88 -12.93 -5.28
CA GLY A 181 25.34 -13.36 -6.61
C GLY A 181 24.68 -14.64 -7.11
N ARG A 182 23.61 -15.12 -6.47
CA ARG A 182 22.91 -16.36 -6.84
C ARG A 182 21.72 -16.10 -7.77
N GLY A 183 21.52 -14.86 -8.18
CA GLY A 183 20.45 -14.43 -9.09
C GLY A 183 19.08 -14.31 -8.43
N TYR A 184 19.03 -14.31 -7.09
CA TYR A 184 17.79 -14.11 -6.33
C TYR A 184 17.46 -12.63 -6.14
N GLU A 185 18.40 -11.75 -6.42
CA GLU A 185 18.25 -10.30 -6.32
C GLU A 185 17.15 -9.80 -7.26
N ILE A 186 16.18 -9.05 -6.72
CA ILE A 186 15.11 -8.40 -7.49
C ILE A 186 15.29 -6.88 -7.55
N ALA A 187 15.97 -6.31 -6.56
CA ALA A 187 16.34 -4.89 -6.47
C ALA A 187 17.41 -4.72 -5.38
N TRP A 188 17.95 -3.52 -5.26
CA TRP A 188 18.87 -3.14 -4.19
C TRP A 188 18.37 -1.87 -3.52
N ALA A 189 18.20 -1.89 -2.21
CA ALA A 189 17.76 -0.78 -1.39
C ALA A 189 18.94 0.01 -0.81
N LYS A 190 18.64 1.24 -0.43
CA LYS A 190 19.59 2.18 0.18
C LYS A 190 19.85 1.92 1.67
N SER A 191 18.85 1.40 2.38
CA SER A 191 18.88 1.20 3.83
C SER A 191 18.46 -0.22 4.20
N LEU A 192 19.28 -0.91 4.99
CA LEU A 192 18.93 -2.23 5.52
C LEU A 192 17.76 -2.17 6.52
N ILE A 193 17.57 -1.01 7.17
CA ILE A 193 16.44 -0.78 8.09
C ILE A 193 15.13 -0.71 7.30
N ASP A 194 15.13 -0.06 6.14
CA ASP A 194 13.94 0.05 5.29
C ASP A 194 13.54 -1.32 4.73
N VAL A 195 14.53 -2.11 4.31
CA VAL A 195 14.34 -3.52 3.92
C VAL A 195 13.72 -4.32 5.08
N PHE A 196 14.20 -4.11 6.30
CA PHE A 196 13.67 -4.80 7.47
C PHE A 196 12.20 -4.43 7.71
N PHE A 197 11.84 -3.14 7.69
CA PHE A 197 10.45 -2.71 7.89
C PHE A 197 9.52 -3.14 6.75
N LEU A 198 9.99 -3.11 5.50
CA LEU A 198 9.29 -3.70 4.36
C LEU A 198 8.94 -5.17 4.63
N GLN A 199 9.90 -5.94 5.17
CA GLN A 199 9.72 -7.36 5.48
C GLN A 199 8.82 -7.59 6.70
N VAL A 200 8.75 -6.65 7.64
CA VAL A 200 7.80 -6.68 8.77
C VAL A 200 6.36 -6.43 8.29
N GLN A 201 6.16 -5.46 7.38
CA GLN A 201 4.83 -5.18 6.80
C GLN A 201 4.39 -6.27 5.82
N GLY A 202 5.34 -6.88 5.11
CA GLY A 202 5.11 -8.00 4.19
C GLY A 202 4.87 -7.60 2.72
N SER A 203 4.76 -6.30 2.42
CA SER A 203 4.62 -5.73 1.08
C SER A 203 5.13 -4.30 1.03
N GLY A 204 5.41 -3.77 -0.19
CA GLY A 204 5.84 -2.40 -0.47
C GLY A 204 6.65 -2.29 -1.77
#